data_AF-A0A509EHP3-F1
#
_entry.id   AF-A0A509EHP3-F1
#
_cell.length_a   1.000
_cell.length_b   1.000
_cell.length_c   1.000
_cell.angle_alpha   90.00
_cell.angle_beta   90.00
_cell.angle_gamma   90.00
#
_symmetry.space_group_name_H-M   'P 1'
#
loop_
_entity.id
_entity.type
_entity.pdbx_description
1 polymer ?
#
loop_
_entity_poly.entity_id
_entity_poly.type
_entity_poly.pdbx_seq_one_letter_code
_entity_poly.pdbx_strand_id
1 'polypeptide(L)'
;MSFEQAPATALDPRLTPARPDLADVALRGRVAAARFVEPRPMRVAVPVAPLRRAPTPDSGLDTEAVMGDAVRVYAVEDGFAWVQIERDGYVGYLPAESLGPPEPAPTHRVGALRTFLYPAPDLKRPALAHLSLGAGLAVTGVEGDYFAVPGGYVFAGHCRSIAAREPDFAGTAERLVGTPYLWGGRTTLGLDCSGLIQLCLEQAGLTCPRDADQQERGLGAALALDPAGLRRGDLVFWRGHVGMMLDRETLIHANGHHMAVAVEPLAGAAARILEKSYGPVTGYRRPPALIPSAAA
;
A
#
# COMPACT_ATOMS: atom_id res chain seq x y z
N MET A 1 31.25 33.77 14.72
CA MET A 1 31.12 32.42 14.12
C MET A 1 29.65 32.07 14.20
N SER A 2 28.93 32.35 13.12
CA SER A 2 27.49 32.13 13.02
C SER A 2 27.28 30.65 12.69
N PHE A 3 26.65 29.92 13.61
CA PHE A 3 26.15 28.58 13.32
C PHE A 3 24.93 28.74 12.42
N GLU A 4 25.13 28.55 11.13
CA GLU A 4 24.06 28.36 10.17
C GLU A 4 23.37 27.04 10.54
N GLN A 5 22.24 27.14 11.24
CA GLN A 5 21.37 25.99 11.49
C GLN A 5 20.92 25.47 10.12
N ALA A 6 21.32 24.25 9.78
CA ALA A 6 20.75 23.53 8.66
C ALA A 6 19.21 23.60 8.77
N PRO A 7 18.48 23.94 7.69
CA PRO A 7 17.03 24.00 7.76
C PRO A 7 16.51 22.65 8.21
N ALA A 8 15.69 22.64 9.27
CA ALA A 8 14.96 21.45 9.69
C ALA A 8 14.24 20.91 8.44
N THR A 9 14.60 19.71 8.00
CA THR A 9 13.96 19.08 6.85
C THR A 9 12.46 19.07 7.10
N ALA A 10 11.71 19.78 6.26
CA ALA A 10 10.27 19.90 6.41
C ALA A 10 9.67 18.48 6.45
N LEU A 11 8.92 18.18 7.52
CA LEU A 11 8.28 16.88 7.70
C LEU A 11 7.22 16.68 6.60
N ASP A 12 7.20 15.49 5.98
CA ASP A 12 6.22 15.19 4.93
C ASP A 12 4.82 15.05 5.57
N PRO A 13 3.84 15.89 5.19
CA PRO A 13 2.52 15.87 5.81
C PRO A 13 1.76 14.55 5.57
N ARG A 14 2.12 13.79 4.52
CA ARG A 14 1.54 12.47 4.26
C ARG A 14 1.95 11.43 5.31
N LEU A 15 3.07 11.63 5.99
CA LEU A 15 3.62 10.70 6.98
C LEU A 15 3.63 11.28 8.40
N THR A 16 3.23 12.55 8.54
CA THR A 16 3.33 13.30 9.78
C THR A 16 1.92 13.62 10.27
N PRO A 17 1.43 12.96 11.34
CA PRO A 17 0.11 13.23 11.91
C PRO A 17 0.12 14.57 12.66
N ALA A 18 0.18 15.67 11.90
CA ALA A 18 0.13 17.03 12.40
C ALA A 18 -0.70 17.94 11.49
N ARG A 19 -1.67 18.63 12.07
CA ARG A 19 -2.43 19.76 11.53
C ARG A 19 -2.30 20.94 12.51
N PRO A 20 -2.58 22.19 12.09
CA PRO A 20 -2.49 23.34 12.98
C PRO A 20 -3.34 23.22 14.26
N ASP A 21 -4.47 22.53 14.18
CA ASP A 21 -5.38 22.32 15.31
C ASP A 21 -4.99 21.11 16.19
N LEU A 22 -4.36 20.08 15.62
CA LEU A 22 -4.19 18.77 16.25
C LEU A 22 -2.94 18.05 15.75
N ALA A 23 -2.13 17.51 16.66
CA ALA A 23 -1.03 16.62 16.32
C ALA A 23 -0.93 15.41 17.27
N ASP A 24 -0.26 14.35 16.82
CA ASP A 24 0.18 13.25 17.66
C ASP A 24 1.06 13.77 18.81
N VAL A 25 0.78 13.35 20.04
CA VAL A 25 1.59 13.66 21.23
C VAL A 25 3.08 13.35 21.06
N ALA A 26 3.43 12.34 20.26
CA ALA A 26 4.81 11.98 19.94
C ALA A 26 5.57 13.08 19.15
N LEU A 27 4.86 14.04 18.57
CA LEU A 27 5.43 15.17 17.82
C LEU A 27 5.57 16.44 18.68
N ARG A 28 5.27 16.38 19.98
CA ARG A 28 5.39 17.54 20.89
C ARG A 28 6.82 18.09 20.87
N GLY A 29 6.93 19.40 20.65
CA GLY A 29 8.22 20.10 20.53
C GLY A 29 8.88 19.97 19.15
N ARG A 30 8.33 19.17 18.23
CA ARG A 30 8.80 19.03 16.84
C ARG A 30 7.89 19.72 15.83
N VAL A 31 6.62 19.90 16.16
CA VAL A 31 5.62 20.59 15.34
C VAL A 31 4.82 21.57 16.18
N ALA A 32 4.23 22.58 15.54
CA ALA A 32 3.26 23.47 16.17
C ALA A 32 1.83 22.93 15.93
N ALA A 33 1.05 22.78 17.00
CA ALA A 33 -0.36 22.43 16.96
C ALA A 33 -1.07 22.98 18.21
N ALA A 34 -2.36 23.32 18.09
CA ALA A 34 -3.16 23.85 19.19
C ALA A 34 -3.34 22.82 20.32
N ARG A 35 -3.46 21.53 19.98
CA ARG A 35 -3.49 20.42 20.94
C ARG A 35 -2.71 19.20 20.45
N PHE A 36 -2.27 18.41 21.41
CA PHE A 36 -1.57 17.14 21.21
C PHE A 36 -2.39 16.01 21.81
N VAL A 37 -2.59 14.92 21.06
CA VAL A 37 -3.44 13.80 21.50
C VAL A 37 -2.70 12.46 21.45
N GLU A 38 -3.05 11.58 22.38
CA GLU A 38 -2.67 10.18 22.31
C GLU A 38 -3.54 9.47 21.25
N PRO A 39 -2.95 8.74 20.29
CA PRO A 39 -3.72 8.01 19.31
C PRO A 39 -4.46 6.83 19.93
N ARG A 40 -5.69 6.59 19.48
CA ARG A 40 -6.43 5.37 19.80
C ARG A 40 -6.18 4.31 18.73
N PRO A 41 -5.69 3.11 19.10
CA PRO A 41 -5.53 2.02 18.13
C PRO A 41 -6.90 1.49 17.70
N MET A 42 -7.08 1.32 16.40
CA MET A 42 -8.25 0.71 15.77
C MET A 42 -7.82 -0.13 14.57
N ARG A 43 -8.79 -0.79 13.93
CA ARG A 43 -8.55 -1.60 12.74
C ARG A 43 -9.62 -1.35 11.69
N VAL A 44 -9.25 -1.43 10.41
CA VAL A 44 -10.22 -1.40 9.32
C VAL A 44 -11.03 -2.71 9.33
N ALA A 45 -12.34 -2.58 9.47
CA ALA A 45 -13.28 -3.70 9.62
C ALA A 45 -14.15 -3.94 8.38
N VAL A 46 -14.02 -3.09 7.36
CA VAL A 46 -14.68 -3.23 6.05
C VAL A 46 -13.68 -3.74 5.00
N PRO A 47 -14.14 -4.34 3.89
CA PRO A 47 -13.24 -4.86 2.85
C PRO A 47 -12.22 -3.86 2.32
N VAL A 48 -12.67 -2.64 2.05
CA VAL A 48 -11.86 -1.52 1.58
C VAL A 48 -12.45 -0.21 2.10
N ALA A 49 -11.59 0.71 2.51
CA ALA A 49 -11.95 2.05 2.97
C ALA A 49 -11.08 3.08 2.24
N PRO A 50 -11.69 4.10 1.60
CA PRO A 50 -10.93 5.14 0.91
C PRO A 50 -10.30 6.09 1.93
N LEU A 51 -8.99 6.27 1.89
CA LEU A 51 -8.28 7.30 2.63
C LEU A 51 -8.14 8.54 1.76
N ARG A 52 -8.66 9.66 2.28
CA ARG A 52 -8.75 10.94 1.56
C ARG A 52 -7.95 12.02 2.25
N ARG A 53 -7.61 13.07 1.50
CA ARG A 53 -6.92 14.26 2.03
C ARG A 53 -7.78 15.16 2.90
N ALA A 54 -9.10 15.18 2.65
CA ALA A 54 -10.05 15.99 3.40
C ALA A 54 -11.25 15.13 3.85
N PRO A 55 -11.92 15.49 4.96
CA PRO A 55 -13.07 14.76 5.51
C PRO A 55 -14.35 15.05 4.73
N THR A 56 -14.32 14.79 3.42
CA THR A 56 -15.48 14.92 2.54
C THR A 56 -15.45 13.80 1.49
N PRO A 57 -16.62 13.22 1.13
CA PRO A 57 -16.70 12.21 0.08
C PRO A 57 -16.16 12.70 -1.29
N ASP A 58 -16.20 14.00 -1.55
CA ASP A 58 -15.76 14.62 -2.80
C ASP A 58 -14.24 14.83 -2.89
N SER A 59 -13.52 14.63 -1.78
CA SER A 59 -12.06 14.72 -1.78
C SER A 59 -11.48 13.58 -2.62
N GLY A 60 -10.44 13.86 -3.41
CA GLY A 60 -9.69 12.83 -4.13
C GLY A 60 -9.21 11.70 -3.21
N LEU A 61 -9.09 10.51 -3.79
CA LEU A 61 -8.53 9.32 -3.16
C LEU A 61 -7.00 9.46 -3.12
N ASP A 62 -6.40 9.36 -1.93
CA ASP A 62 -4.95 9.34 -1.77
C ASP A 62 -4.43 7.90 -1.68
N THR A 63 -5.13 7.04 -0.93
CA THR A 63 -4.85 5.59 -0.86
C THR A 63 -6.08 4.80 -0.40
N GLU A 64 -6.00 3.48 -0.44
CA GLU A 64 -6.99 2.58 0.16
C GLU A 64 -6.41 1.88 1.38
N ALA A 65 -7.22 1.76 2.44
CA ALA A 65 -7.00 0.82 3.52
C ALA A 65 -7.89 -0.41 3.32
N VAL A 66 -7.39 -1.59 3.62
CA VAL A 66 -8.12 -2.86 3.46
C VAL A 66 -8.43 -3.47 4.82
N MET A 67 -9.42 -4.36 4.86
CA MET A 67 -9.75 -5.13 6.06
C MET A 67 -8.48 -5.66 6.74
N GLY A 68 -8.40 -5.49 8.06
CA GLY A 68 -7.28 -5.96 8.86
C GLY A 68 -6.17 -4.92 9.08
N ASP A 69 -6.16 -3.80 8.35
CA ASP A 69 -5.18 -2.75 8.54
C ASP A 69 -5.28 -2.11 9.93
N ALA A 70 -4.16 -2.10 10.65
CA ALA A 70 -4.04 -1.35 11.90
C ALA A 70 -3.93 0.15 11.60
N VAL A 71 -4.67 0.94 12.38
CA VAL A 71 -4.66 2.40 12.28
C VAL A 71 -4.58 3.05 13.66
N ARG A 72 -3.90 4.18 13.72
CA ARG A 72 -3.91 5.10 14.86
C ARG A 72 -4.88 6.23 14.58
N VAL A 73 -5.92 6.35 15.41
CA VAL A 73 -6.97 7.37 15.25
C VAL A 73 -6.72 8.53 16.20
N TYR A 74 -6.68 9.75 15.67
CA TYR A 74 -6.39 10.97 16.44
C TYR A 74 -7.66 11.80 16.73
N ALA A 75 -8.63 11.79 15.82
CA ALA A 75 -9.91 12.45 15.98
C ALA A 75 -11.00 11.77 15.15
N VAL A 76 -12.25 11.88 15.60
CA VAL A 76 -13.44 11.48 14.86
C VAL A 76 -14.44 12.61 14.91
N GLU A 77 -14.72 13.20 13.75
CA GLU A 77 -15.55 14.40 13.60
C GLU A 77 -16.35 14.25 12.30
N ASP A 78 -17.65 14.56 12.32
CA ASP A 78 -18.55 14.56 11.15
C ASP A 78 -18.52 13.28 10.30
N GLY A 79 -18.41 12.12 10.95
CA GLY A 79 -18.38 10.82 10.27
C GLY A 79 -17.02 10.44 9.68
N PHE A 80 -15.98 11.25 9.86
CA PHE A 80 -14.62 10.94 9.42
C PHE A 80 -13.68 10.76 10.61
N ALA A 81 -12.81 9.76 10.50
CA ALA A 81 -11.69 9.56 11.40
C ALA A 81 -10.43 10.10 10.74
N TRP A 82 -9.70 11.02 11.41
CA TRP A 82 -8.36 11.39 11.00
C TRP A 82 -7.36 10.40 11.60
N VAL A 83 -6.65 9.68 10.74
CA VAL A 83 -5.89 8.49 11.10
C VAL A 83 -4.48 8.50 10.52
N GLN A 84 -3.64 7.63 11.06
CA GLN A 84 -2.42 7.16 10.41
C GLN A 84 -2.48 5.64 10.25
N ILE A 85 -2.28 5.14 9.04
CA ILE A 85 -2.18 3.71 8.73
C ILE A 85 -0.81 3.20 9.19
N GLU A 86 -0.76 2.11 9.95
CA GLU A 86 0.50 1.63 10.53
C GLU A 86 1.42 0.94 9.51
N ARG A 87 0.85 0.35 8.44
CA ARG A 87 1.61 -0.35 7.37
C ARG A 87 2.71 0.54 6.76
N ASP A 88 2.36 1.79 6.45
CA ASP A 88 3.15 2.69 5.59
C ASP A 88 3.27 4.09 6.21
N GLY A 89 2.62 4.32 7.35
CA GLY A 89 2.62 5.61 8.03
C GLY A 89 1.73 6.65 7.36
N TYR A 90 0.90 6.29 6.38
CA TYR A 90 0.13 7.27 5.61
C TYR A 90 -0.98 7.91 6.47
N VAL A 91 -1.10 9.24 6.39
CA VAL A 91 -2.01 10.07 7.18
C VAL A 91 -3.14 10.60 6.31
N GLY A 92 -4.37 10.55 6.80
CA GLY A 92 -5.53 11.16 6.16
C GLY A 92 -6.85 10.78 6.82
N TYR A 93 -7.94 10.85 6.07
CA TYR A 93 -9.29 10.64 6.60
C TYR A 93 -9.91 9.36 6.05
N LEU A 94 -10.38 8.51 6.95
CA LEU A 94 -11.23 7.36 6.64
C LEU A 94 -12.68 7.64 7.09
N PRO A 95 -13.70 7.02 6.46
CA PRO A 95 -15.04 6.97 7.06
C PRO A 95 -14.97 6.32 8.43
N ALA A 96 -15.53 6.94 9.46
CA ALA A 96 -15.42 6.46 10.83
C ALA A 96 -16.08 5.07 11.02
N GLU A 97 -17.15 4.79 10.27
CA GLU A 97 -17.85 3.50 10.25
C GLU A 97 -17.03 2.36 9.63
N SER A 98 -15.92 2.68 8.94
CA SER A 98 -15.00 1.67 8.41
C SER A 98 -14.13 1.02 9.48
N LEU A 99 -14.11 1.59 10.69
CA LEU A 99 -13.21 1.22 11.78
C LEU A 99 -13.91 0.38 12.85
N GLY A 100 -13.22 -0.66 13.29
CA GLY A 100 -13.62 -1.54 14.38
C GLY A 100 -12.57 -1.60 15.51
N PRO A 101 -12.78 -2.48 16.50
CA PRO A 101 -11.82 -2.68 17.58
C PRO A 101 -10.45 -3.16 17.05
N PRO A 102 -9.35 -2.82 17.73
CA PRO A 102 -8.00 -3.21 17.29
C PRO A 102 -7.75 -4.71 17.38
N GLU A 103 -8.44 -5.41 18.28
CA GLU A 103 -8.30 -6.85 18.52
C GLU A 103 -9.55 -7.63 18.10
N PRO A 104 -9.41 -8.91 17.72
CA PRO A 104 -8.14 -9.65 17.59
C PRO A 104 -7.31 -9.21 16.36
N ALA A 105 -5.98 -9.22 16.50
CA ALA A 105 -5.07 -8.97 15.38
C ALA A 105 -5.13 -10.08 14.30
N PRO A 106 -4.92 -9.74 13.02
CA PRO A 106 -4.84 -10.71 11.94
C PRO A 106 -3.76 -11.77 12.14
N THR A 107 -4.14 -13.04 12.04
CA THR A 107 -3.21 -14.18 12.02
C THR A 107 -2.91 -14.64 10.59
N HIS A 108 -3.81 -14.31 9.66
CA HIS A 108 -3.73 -14.67 8.25
C HIS A 108 -3.96 -13.43 7.38
N ARG A 109 -3.69 -13.57 6.09
CA ARG A 109 -4.08 -12.64 5.04
C ARG A 109 -4.66 -13.38 3.85
N VAL A 110 -5.41 -12.69 3.02
CA VAL A 110 -5.79 -13.19 1.69
C VAL A 110 -4.54 -13.27 0.81
N GLY A 111 -4.25 -14.44 0.25
CA GLY A 111 -3.14 -14.69 -0.69
C GLY A 111 -3.59 -14.96 -2.14
N ALA A 112 -4.86 -15.31 -2.34
CA ALA A 112 -5.51 -15.23 -3.65
C ALA A 112 -5.65 -13.77 -4.10
N LEU A 113 -5.89 -13.53 -5.40
CA LEU A 113 -6.16 -12.16 -5.87
C LEU A 113 -7.38 -11.57 -5.18
N ARG A 114 -8.43 -12.38 -5.06
CA ARG A 114 -9.67 -12.06 -4.34
C ARG A 114 -10.22 -13.32 -3.70
N THR A 115 -10.99 -13.12 -2.64
CA THR A 115 -11.86 -14.15 -2.09
C THR A 115 -13.17 -13.53 -1.63
N PHE A 116 -14.07 -14.34 -1.07
CA PHE A 116 -15.40 -13.93 -0.65
C PHE A 116 -15.58 -14.21 0.84
N LEU A 117 -16.30 -13.31 1.50
CA LEU A 117 -16.79 -13.50 2.85
C LEU A 117 -18.20 -14.08 2.78
N TYR A 118 -18.44 -15.21 3.45
CA TYR A 118 -19.73 -15.89 3.47
C TYR A 118 -20.36 -15.84 4.86
N PRO A 119 -21.70 -15.87 4.98
CA PRO A 119 -22.38 -15.91 6.28
C PRO A 119 -22.28 -17.28 6.97
N ALA A 120 -21.94 -18.33 6.21
CA ALA A 120 -21.73 -19.70 6.69
C ALA A 120 -20.64 -20.37 5.82
N PRO A 121 -19.98 -21.45 6.25
CA PRO A 121 -18.93 -22.15 5.50
C PRO A 121 -19.50 -22.98 4.34
N ASP A 122 -20.17 -22.31 3.42
CA ASP A 122 -20.89 -22.91 2.30
C ASP A 122 -20.83 -21.96 1.10
N LEU A 123 -20.14 -22.39 0.03
CA LEU A 123 -19.94 -21.63 -1.20
C LEU A 123 -21.25 -21.26 -1.92
N LYS A 124 -22.36 -21.95 -1.60
CA LYS A 124 -23.67 -21.69 -2.21
C LYS A 124 -24.42 -20.54 -1.52
N ARG A 125 -23.91 -20.02 -0.40
CA ARG A 125 -24.49 -18.87 0.28
C ARG A 125 -24.15 -17.58 -0.45
N PRO A 126 -25.04 -16.56 -0.40
CA PRO A 126 -24.74 -15.26 -0.98
C PRO A 126 -23.52 -14.67 -0.27
N ALA A 127 -22.48 -14.33 -1.03
CA ALA A 127 -21.31 -13.66 -0.50
C ALA A 127 -21.70 -12.29 0.08
N LEU A 128 -21.23 -12.01 1.29
CA LEU A 128 -21.43 -10.74 2.00
C LEU A 128 -20.53 -9.64 1.43
N ALA A 129 -19.32 -10.02 1.01
CA ALA A 129 -18.31 -9.12 0.47
C ALA A 129 -17.25 -9.88 -0.32
N HIS A 130 -16.43 -9.15 -1.07
CA HIS A 130 -15.17 -9.66 -1.61
C HIS A 130 -14.00 -9.05 -0.81
N LEU A 131 -12.93 -9.82 -0.61
CA LEU A 131 -11.72 -9.38 0.08
C LEU A 131 -10.55 -9.44 -0.90
N SER A 132 -9.75 -8.38 -0.95
CA SER A 132 -8.62 -8.27 -1.86
C SER A 132 -7.38 -8.96 -1.31
N LEU A 133 -6.45 -9.36 -2.20
CA LEU A 133 -5.07 -9.73 -1.87
C LEU A 133 -4.50 -8.81 -0.80
N GLY A 134 -3.92 -9.39 0.25
CA GLY A 134 -3.32 -8.65 1.36
C GLY A 134 -4.27 -8.30 2.50
N ALA A 135 -5.59 -8.41 2.35
CA ALA A 135 -6.53 -8.17 3.44
C ALA A 135 -6.25 -9.11 4.63
N GLY A 136 -6.11 -8.55 5.83
CA GLY A 136 -5.80 -9.25 7.07
C GLY A 136 -7.04 -9.89 7.70
N LEU A 137 -6.89 -11.14 8.12
CA LEU A 137 -7.95 -11.98 8.69
C LEU A 137 -7.56 -12.43 10.10
N ALA A 138 -8.39 -12.07 11.07
CA ALA A 138 -8.29 -12.61 12.43
C ALA A 138 -9.06 -13.94 12.50
N VAL A 139 -8.38 -15.04 12.21
CA VAL A 139 -8.98 -16.38 12.20
C VAL A 139 -9.30 -16.81 13.63
N THR A 140 -10.56 -17.08 13.91
CA THR A 140 -11.08 -17.50 15.22
C THR A 140 -11.36 -19.00 15.32
N GLY A 141 -11.41 -19.68 14.17
CA GLY A 141 -11.66 -21.11 14.10
C GLY A 141 -11.58 -21.66 12.68
N VAL A 142 -11.68 -22.97 12.56
CA VAL A 142 -11.71 -23.70 11.29
C VAL A 142 -12.96 -24.56 11.26
N GLU A 143 -13.74 -24.46 10.19
CA GLU A 143 -14.94 -25.28 9.97
C GLU A 143 -14.90 -25.83 8.53
N GLY A 144 -14.65 -27.13 8.40
CA GLY A 144 -14.36 -27.73 7.09
C GLY A 144 -13.18 -27.05 6.41
N ASP A 145 -13.38 -26.62 5.16
CA ASP A 145 -12.36 -25.91 4.36
C ASP A 145 -12.39 -24.38 4.55
N TYR A 146 -13.05 -23.88 5.59
CA TYR A 146 -13.22 -22.45 5.84
C TYR A 146 -12.57 -22.01 7.13
N PHE A 147 -12.03 -20.80 7.11
CA PHE A 147 -11.68 -20.05 8.31
C PHE A 147 -12.87 -19.22 8.76
N ALA A 148 -13.23 -19.37 10.03
CA ALA A 148 -14.13 -18.45 10.71
C ALA A 148 -13.36 -17.17 11.06
N VAL A 149 -13.96 -16.02 10.77
CA VAL A 149 -13.43 -14.68 11.06
C VAL A 149 -14.56 -13.80 11.60
N PRO A 150 -14.26 -12.68 12.29
CA PRO A 150 -15.29 -11.71 12.61
C PRO A 150 -16.09 -11.33 11.35
N GLY A 151 -17.40 -11.53 11.40
CA GLY A 151 -18.31 -11.20 10.29
C GLY A 151 -18.56 -12.29 9.26
N GLY A 152 -17.92 -13.47 9.34
CA GLY A 152 -18.28 -14.60 8.47
C GLY A 152 -17.19 -15.65 8.30
N TYR A 153 -17.16 -16.25 7.11
CA TYR A 153 -16.29 -17.37 6.74
C TYR A 153 -15.58 -17.08 5.42
N VAL A 154 -14.29 -17.43 5.35
CA VAL A 154 -13.47 -17.30 4.14
C VAL A 154 -12.88 -18.67 3.80
N PHE A 155 -12.85 -19.03 2.52
CA PHE A 155 -12.26 -20.30 2.10
C PHE A 155 -10.76 -20.34 2.43
N ALA A 156 -10.35 -21.28 3.27
CA ALA A 156 -9.01 -21.33 3.87
C ALA A 156 -7.90 -21.44 2.83
N GLY A 157 -8.15 -22.14 1.71
CA GLY A 157 -7.17 -22.30 0.62
C GLY A 157 -6.74 -20.99 -0.05
N HIS A 158 -7.57 -19.94 0.04
CA HIS A 158 -7.24 -18.60 -0.47
C HIS A 158 -6.39 -17.77 0.49
N CYS A 159 -6.18 -18.25 1.72
CA CYS A 159 -5.49 -17.53 2.77
C CYS A 159 -4.03 -17.99 2.89
N ARG A 160 -3.21 -17.13 3.49
CA ARG A 160 -1.83 -17.43 3.89
C ARG A 160 -1.62 -16.93 5.31
N SER A 161 -0.77 -17.57 6.09
CA SER A 161 -0.33 -17.03 7.38
C SER A 161 0.26 -15.63 7.18
N ILE A 162 0.06 -14.71 8.13
CA ILE A 162 0.67 -13.38 8.09
C ILE A 162 2.22 -13.45 8.04
N ALA A 163 2.81 -14.55 8.53
CA ALA A 163 4.24 -14.81 8.49
C ALA A 163 4.73 -15.34 7.13
N ALA A 164 3.85 -15.79 6.24
CA ALA A 164 4.24 -16.26 4.91
C ALA A 164 4.84 -15.12 4.07
N ARG A 165 5.82 -15.43 3.22
CA ARG A 165 6.50 -14.45 2.35
C ARG A 165 6.48 -14.98 0.93
N GLU A 166 5.98 -14.17 -0.01
CA GLU A 166 6.08 -14.47 -1.43
C GLU A 166 7.53 -14.27 -1.89
N PRO A 167 8.21 -15.31 -2.41
CA PRO A 167 9.61 -15.21 -2.80
C PRO A 167 9.80 -14.37 -4.09
N ASP A 168 8.77 -14.31 -4.94
CA ASP A 168 8.78 -13.58 -6.20
C ASP A 168 7.65 -12.53 -6.24
N PHE A 169 7.99 -11.30 -5.82
CA PHE A 169 7.05 -10.17 -5.86
C PHE A 169 6.78 -9.68 -7.29
N ALA A 170 7.69 -9.93 -8.25
CA ALA A 170 7.41 -9.67 -9.67
C ALA A 170 6.38 -10.67 -10.21
N GLY A 171 6.45 -11.93 -9.78
CA GLY A 171 5.42 -12.95 -10.06
C GLY A 171 4.06 -12.62 -9.46
N THR A 172 4.05 -11.92 -8.31
CA THR A 172 2.81 -11.38 -7.75
C THR A 172 2.23 -10.27 -8.64
N ALA A 173 3.06 -9.41 -9.21
CA ALA A 173 2.62 -8.38 -10.15
C ALA A 173 2.05 -8.98 -11.44
N GLU A 174 2.67 -10.04 -11.98
CA GLU A 174 2.19 -10.73 -13.19
C GLU A 174 0.76 -11.27 -13.03
N ARG A 175 0.38 -11.73 -11.83
CA ARG A 175 -1.00 -12.15 -11.53
C ARG A 175 -2.02 -11.01 -11.60
N LEU A 176 -1.58 -9.75 -11.54
CA LEU A 176 -2.43 -8.55 -11.52
C LEU A 176 -2.60 -7.92 -12.91
N VAL A 177 -1.99 -8.46 -13.96
CA VAL A 177 -2.14 -7.97 -15.34
C VAL A 177 -3.63 -7.88 -15.71
N GLY A 178 -4.02 -6.75 -16.30
CA GLY A 178 -5.40 -6.43 -16.65
C GLY A 178 -6.23 -5.79 -15.53
N THR A 179 -5.71 -5.69 -14.31
CA THR A 179 -6.38 -4.90 -13.24
C THR A 179 -6.50 -3.43 -13.69
N PRO A 180 -7.69 -2.82 -13.67
CA PRO A 180 -7.87 -1.43 -14.10
C PRO A 180 -6.99 -0.44 -13.33
N TYR A 181 -6.56 0.62 -14.01
CA TYR A 181 -5.88 1.73 -13.35
C TYR A 181 -6.88 2.54 -12.54
N LEU A 182 -6.59 2.74 -11.25
CA LEU A 182 -7.36 3.61 -10.36
C LEU A 182 -6.39 4.48 -9.58
N TRP A 183 -6.48 5.81 -9.74
CA TRP A 183 -5.70 6.75 -8.95
C TRP A 183 -5.98 6.56 -7.45
N GLY A 184 -4.94 6.38 -6.63
CA GLY A 184 -5.08 6.08 -5.22
C GLY A 184 -5.41 4.61 -4.93
N GLY A 185 -5.65 3.79 -5.95
CA GLY A 185 -6.03 2.39 -5.84
C GLY A 185 -4.90 1.49 -5.34
N ARG A 186 -5.26 0.57 -4.44
CA ARG A 186 -4.33 -0.39 -3.80
C ARG A 186 -4.92 -1.79 -3.70
N THR A 187 -6.04 -2.04 -4.37
CA THR A 187 -6.75 -3.31 -4.33
C THR A 187 -6.73 -3.99 -5.68
N THR A 188 -7.03 -5.29 -5.72
CA THR A 188 -7.10 -6.00 -6.99
C THR A 188 -8.22 -5.50 -7.89
N LEU A 189 -9.17 -4.68 -7.42
CA LEU A 189 -10.19 -4.05 -8.27
C LEU A 189 -9.68 -2.80 -9.01
N GLY A 190 -8.65 -2.14 -8.48
CA GLY A 190 -8.08 -0.94 -9.04
C GLY A 190 -6.74 -0.62 -8.40
N LEU A 191 -5.72 -0.42 -9.24
CA LEU A 191 -4.35 -0.13 -8.80
C LEU A 191 -3.83 1.13 -9.48
N ASP A 192 -3.10 1.96 -8.75
CA ASP A 192 -2.17 2.90 -9.37
C ASP A 192 -0.74 2.33 -9.40
N CYS A 193 0.18 3.10 -9.99
CA CYS A 193 1.54 2.66 -10.23
C CYS A 193 2.26 2.25 -8.95
N SER A 194 2.23 3.09 -7.91
CA SER A 194 2.94 2.83 -6.66
C SER A 194 2.17 1.87 -5.75
N GLY A 195 0.85 1.80 -5.84
CA GLY A 195 0.00 0.82 -5.16
C GLY A 195 0.26 -0.60 -5.63
N LEU A 196 0.51 -0.81 -6.93
CA LEU A 196 0.97 -2.10 -7.46
C LEU A 196 2.29 -2.54 -6.81
N ILE A 197 3.30 -1.66 -6.79
CA ILE A 197 4.61 -1.96 -6.19
C ILE A 197 4.45 -2.25 -4.69
N GLN A 198 3.70 -1.42 -3.99
CA GLN A 198 3.47 -1.55 -2.56
C GLN A 198 2.82 -2.89 -2.21
N LEU A 199 1.73 -3.25 -2.91
CA LEU A 199 1.02 -4.50 -2.69
C LEU A 199 1.93 -5.73 -2.90
N CYS A 200 2.72 -5.74 -3.98
CA CYS A 200 3.62 -6.85 -4.31
C CYS A 200 4.76 -7.00 -3.29
N LEU A 201 5.42 -5.91 -2.90
CA LEU A 201 6.50 -5.93 -1.92
C LEU A 201 6.01 -6.36 -0.54
N GLU A 202 4.81 -5.96 -0.14
CA GLU A 202 4.20 -6.40 1.12
C GLU A 202 3.87 -7.89 1.15
N GLN A 203 3.49 -8.50 0.01
CA GLN A 203 3.31 -9.95 -0.04
C GLN A 203 4.65 -10.69 0.20
N ALA A 204 5.77 -10.08 -0.20
CA ALA A 204 7.12 -10.53 0.13
C ALA A 204 7.59 -10.11 1.54
N GLY A 205 6.72 -9.46 2.33
CA GLY A 205 7.02 -8.97 3.68
C GLY A 205 8.00 -7.82 3.76
N LEU A 206 8.11 -7.04 2.68
CA LEU A 206 8.93 -5.84 2.61
C LEU A 206 8.06 -4.60 2.85
N THR A 207 8.50 -3.72 3.74
CA THR A 207 7.86 -2.41 3.92
C THR A 207 8.06 -1.57 2.66
N CYS A 208 6.98 -0.92 2.22
CA CYS A 208 7.00 -0.08 1.04
C CYS A 208 6.20 1.21 1.28
N PRO A 209 6.78 2.41 1.07
CA PRO A 209 6.04 3.66 1.07
C PRO A 209 4.91 3.65 0.02
N ARG A 210 3.87 4.45 0.25
CA ARG A 210 2.70 4.47 -0.64
C ARG A 210 2.96 5.15 -1.98
N ASP A 211 3.72 6.24 -1.98
CA ASP A 211 3.86 7.12 -3.14
C ASP A 211 5.17 6.91 -3.88
N ALA A 212 5.13 7.00 -5.21
CA ALA A 212 6.28 6.77 -6.08
C ALA A 212 7.50 7.62 -5.71
N ASP A 213 7.31 8.88 -5.30
CA ASP A 213 8.42 9.76 -4.90
C ASP A 213 9.08 9.31 -3.58
N GLN A 214 8.28 8.79 -2.64
CA GLN A 214 8.79 8.24 -1.38
C GLN A 214 9.46 6.88 -1.61
N GLN A 215 8.90 6.06 -2.49
CA GLN A 215 9.49 4.80 -2.93
C GLN A 215 10.86 5.04 -3.59
N GLU A 216 10.95 6.01 -4.51
CA GLU A 216 12.19 6.38 -5.19
C GLU A 216 13.24 6.86 -4.21
N ARG A 217 12.88 7.60 -3.16
CA ARG A 217 13.84 8.09 -2.15
C ARG A 217 14.28 7.00 -1.16
N GLY A 218 13.37 6.11 -0.77
CA GLY A 218 13.53 5.25 0.42
C GLY A 218 13.72 3.76 0.15
N LEU A 219 13.37 3.23 -1.02
CA LEU A 219 13.42 1.78 -1.26
C LEU A 219 14.79 1.33 -1.73
N GLY A 220 15.39 0.40 -0.98
CA GLY A 220 16.52 -0.41 -1.42
C GLY A 220 17.74 0.38 -1.87
N ALA A 221 18.57 -0.24 -2.72
CA ALA A 221 19.79 0.39 -3.24
C ALA A 221 19.49 1.19 -4.51
N ALA A 222 20.05 2.39 -4.61
CA ALA A 222 20.12 3.12 -5.89
C ALA A 222 21.05 2.37 -6.85
N LEU A 223 20.63 2.27 -8.11
CA LEU A 223 21.46 1.77 -9.20
C LEU A 223 21.93 2.93 -10.07
N ALA A 224 23.02 2.73 -10.83
CA ALA A 224 23.41 3.65 -11.88
C ALA A 224 22.28 3.78 -12.90
N LEU A 225 22.12 4.96 -13.52
CA LEU A 225 21.14 5.21 -14.59
C LEU A 225 21.54 4.54 -15.91
N ASP A 226 21.73 3.22 -15.86
CA ASP A 226 22.01 2.35 -16.99
C ASP A 226 21.03 1.16 -16.96
N PRO A 227 20.13 1.04 -17.96
CA PRO A 227 19.16 -0.04 -18.00
C PRO A 227 19.81 -1.43 -18.17
N ALA A 228 21.06 -1.53 -18.64
CA ALA A 228 21.71 -2.83 -18.87
C ALA A 228 21.95 -3.62 -17.57
N GLY A 229 22.01 -2.94 -16.41
CA GLY A 229 22.18 -3.55 -15.09
C GLY A 229 20.88 -4.01 -14.42
N LEU A 230 19.73 -3.77 -15.05
CA LEU A 230 18.41 -4.10 -14.51
C LEU A 230 18.10 -5.59 -14.62
N ARG A 231 17.36 -6.08 -13.63
CA ARG A 231 16.86 -7.45 -13.57
C ARG A 231 15.48 -7.52 -12.95
N ARG A 232 14.86 -8.70 -13.02
CA ARG A 232 13.57 -9.00 -12.41
C ARG A 232 13.48 -8.46 -10.98
N GLY A 233 12.44 -7.68 -10.72
CA GLY A 233 12.13 -7.05 -9.45
C GLY A 233 12.82 -5.70 -9.20
N ASP A 234 13.75 -5.26 -10.04
CA ASP A 234 14.23 -3.87 -9.97
C ASP A 234 13.10 -2.89 -10.34
N LEU A 235 13.12 -1.71 -9.74
CA LEU A 235 12.12 -0.67 -9.91
C LEU A 235 12.66 0.44 -10.81
N VAL A 236 11.81 0.91 -11.71
CA VAL A 236 12.09 2.04 -12.61
C VAL A 236 11.18 3.20 -12.25
N PHE A 237 11.77 4.36 -12.00
CA PHE A 237 11.06 5.57 -11.58
C PHE A 237 11.10 6.64 -12.66
N TRP A 238 9.99 7.36 -12.74
CA TRP A 238 9.85 8.65 -13.40
C TRP A 238 9.23 9.62 -12.40
N ARG A 239 9.16 10.91 -12.74
CA ARG A 239 8.51 11.89 -11.88
C ARG A 239 7.02 11.57 -11.69
N GLY A 240 6.67 10.98 -10.55
CA GLY A 240 5.30 10.60 -10.21
C GLY A 240 4.81 9.28 -10.83
N HIS A 241 5.73 8.43 -11.32
CA HIS A 241 5.37 7.11 -11.86
C HIS A 241 6.43 6.06 -11.53
N VAL A 242 6.02 4.80 -11.42
CA VAL A 242 6.92 3.68 -11.14
C VAL A 242 6.48 2.42 -11.90
N GLY A 243 7.45 1.60 -12.29
CA GLY A 243 7.25 0.25 -12.80
C GLY A 243 8.27 -0.73 -12.21
N MET A 244 8.03 -2.02 -12.42
CA MET A 244 8.88 -3.11 -11.95
C MET A 244 9.36 -3.94 -13.14
N MET A 245 10.64 -4.23 -13.20
CA MET A 245 11.20 -5.09 -14.24
C MET A 245 10.75 -6.54 -14.04
N LEU A 246 10.31 -7.21 -15.12
CA LEU A 246 10.03 -8.64 -15.11
C LEU A 246 11.23 -9.46 -15.60
N ASP A 247 12.05 -8.86 -16.46
CA ASP A 247 13.28 -9.41 -17.00
C ASP A 247 14.25 -8.26 -17.35
N ARG A 248 15.14 -8.44 -18.35
CA ARG A 248 16.11 -7.42 -18.78
C ARG A 248 15.51 -6.34 -19.69
N GLU A 249 14.39 -6.63 -20.33
CA GLU A 249 13.82 -5.83 -21.41
C GLU A 249 12.41 -5.34 -21.10
N THR A 250 11.64 -6.08 -20.30
CA THR A 250 10.23 -5.80 -20.04
C THR A 250 9.97 -5.34 -18.60
N LEU A 251 9.04 -4.40 -18.45
CA LEU A 251 8.50 -4.01 -17.17
C LEU A 251 6.99 -4.29 -17.08
N ILE A 252 6.51 -4.33 -15.85
CA ILE A 252 5.11 -4.29 -15.48
C ILE A 252 4.80 -3.01 -14.70
N HIS A 253 3.67 -2.38 -15.00
CA HIS A 253 3.19 -1.22 -14.25
C HIS A 253 1.67 -1.01 -14.41
N ALA A 254 1.02 -0.41 -13.41
CA ALA A 254 -0.31 0.16 -13.58
C ALA A 254 -0.16 1.56 -14.17
N ASN A 255 -0.75 1.83 -15.34
CA ASN A 255 -0.50 3.07 -16.06
C ASN A 255 -1.75 3.63 -16.75
N GLY A 256 -1.79 4.96 -16.92
CA GLY A 256 -2.88 5.67 -17.59
C GLY A 256 -2.88 5.56 -19.12
N HIS A 257 -1.84 4.98 -19.74
CA HIS A 257 -1.82 4.75 -21.19
C HIS A 257 -2.70 3.56 -21.58
N HIS A 258 -2.57 2.46 -20.84
CA HIS A 258 -3.37 1.24 -20.99
C HIS A 258 -4.64 1.25 -20.13
N MET A 259 -4.74 2.19 -19.18
CA MET A 259 -5.77 2.21 -18.13
C MET A 259 -5.86 0.89 -17.36
N ALA A 260 -4.72 0.20 -17.20
CA ALA A 260 -4.61 -1.09 -16.53
C ALA A 260 -3.17 -1.38 -16.08
N VAL A 261 -3.00 -2.44 -15.30
CA VAL A 261 -1.71 -3.13 -15.14
C VAL A 261 -1.35 -3.82 -16.46
N ALA A 262 -0.23 -3.43 -17.04
CA ALA A 262 0.25 -3.95 -18.33
C ALA A 262 1.74 -4.29 -18.29
N VAL A 263 2.14 -5.20 -19.17
CA VAL A 263 3.54 -5.56 -19.43
C VAL A 263 3.94 -5.00 -20.79
N GLU A 264 5.08 -4.35 -20.86
CA GLU A 264 5.62 -3.83 -22.12
C GLU A 264 7.15 -3.64 -22.08
N PRO A 265 7.82 -3.51 -23.24
CA PRO A 265 9.26 -3.24 -23.29
C PRO A 265 9.62 -1.89 -22.63
N LEU A 266 10.65 -1.89 -21.79
CA LEU A 266 11.17 -0.69 -21.11
C LEU A 266 11.57 0.41 -22.10
N ALA A 267 12.24 0.05 -23.19
CA ALA A 267 12.65 1.03 -24.19
C ALA A 267 11.45 1.76 -24.80
N GLY A 268 10.39 1.03 -25.14
CA GLY A 268 9.15 1.60 -25.69
C GLY A 268 8.40 2.45 -24.67
N ALA A 269 8.24 1.95 -23.45
CA ALA A 269 7.60 2.68 -22.36
C ALA A 269 8.34 3.97 -22.01
N ALA A 270 9.67 3.91 -21.87
CA ALA A 270 10.50 5.06 -21.54
C ALA A 270 10.44 6.13 -22.63
N ALA A 271 10.53 5.76 -23.91
CA ALA A 271 10.39 6.68 -25.03
C ALA A 271 9.01 7.38 -25.02
N ARG A 272 7.93 6.61 -24.84
CA ARG A 272 6.57 7.16 -24.79
C ARG A 272 6.35 8.06 -23.57
N ILE A 273 6.80 7.66 -22.39
CA ILE A 273 6.63 8.43 -21.15
C ILE A 273 7.38 9.76 -21.22
N LEU A 274 8.60 9.72 -21.78
CA LEU A 274 9.41 10.91 -22.04
C LEU A 274 8.68 11.92 -22.91
N GLU A 275 8.10 11.46 -24.02
CA GLU A 275 7.42 12.33 -24.98
C GLU A 275 6.08 12.87 -24.45
N LYS A 276 5.30 12.04 -23.75
CA LYS A 276 3.87 12.32 -23.53
C LYS A 276 3.47 12.65 -22.09
N SER A 277 4.33 12.46 -21.09
CA SER A 277 3.90 12.52 -19.68
C SER A 277 4.99 12.88 -18.67
N TYR A 278 5.46 11.91 -17.89
CA TYR A 278 6.26 12.07 -16.68
C TYR A 278 7.73 12.47 -16.93
N GLY A 279 8.15 12.59 -18.19
CA GLY A 279 9.51 12.98 -18.57
C GLY A 279 10.50 11.82 -18.55
N PRO A 280 11.81 12.07 -18.36
CA PRO A 280 12.83 11.02 -18.38
C PRO A 280 12.73 10.13 -17.14
N VAL A 281 13.36 8.94 -17.22
CA VAL A 281 13.62 8.10 -16.05
C VAL A 281 14.41 8.91 -15.04
N THR A 282 13.96 8.93 -13.79
CA THR A 282 14.59 9.68 -12.68
C THR A 282 15.46 8.78 -11.81
N GLY A 283 15.19 7.48 -11.76
CA GLY A 283 15.89 6.57 -10.88
C GLY A 283 15.64 5.10 -11.15
N TYR A 284 16.59 4.28 -10.74
CA TYR A 284 16.44 2.84 -10.62
C TYR A 284 16.73 2.41 -9.18
N ARG A 285 15.87 1.54 -8.63
CA ARG A 285 16.08 0.96 -7.29
C ARG A 285 16.05 -0.56 -7.33
N ARG A 286 16.90 -1.17 -6.51
CA ARG A 286 16.90 -2.60 -6.25
C ARG A 286 16.34 -2.87 -4.85
N PRO A 287 15.14 -3.48 -4.73
CA PRO A 287 14.54 -3.78 -3.44
C PRO A 287 15.47 -4.62 -2.53
N PRO A 288 15.40 -4.46 -1.19
CA PRO A 288 16.30 -5.11 -0.24
C PRO A 288 16.39 -6.64 -0.38
N ALA A 289 15.28 -7.32 -0.68
CA ALA A 289 15.28 -8.78 -0.85
C ALA A 289 16.16 -9.28 -2.00
N LEU A 290 16.52 -8.41 -2.95
CA LEU A 290 17.39 -8.74 -4.07
C LEU A 290 18.85 -8.35 -3.80
N ILE A 291 19.16 -7.68 -2.70
CA ILE A 291 20.53 -7.31 -2.37
C ILE A 291 21.15 -8.51 -1.64
N PRO A 292 22.25 -9.10 -2.14
CA PRO A 292 22.93 -10.16 -1.41
C PRO A 292 23.27 -9.66 0.00
N SER A 293 22.92 -10.44 1.02
CA SER A 293 23.44 -10.19 2.36
C SER A 293 24.97 -10.21 2.25
N ALA A 294 25.64 -9.14 2.68
CA ALA A 294 27.07 -9.21 2.89
C ALA A 294 27.29 -10.35 3.89
N ALA A 295 27.89 -11.45 3.44
CA ALA A 295 28.19 -12.58 4.30
C ALA A 295 28.92 -12.05 5.53
N ALA A 296 28.34 -12.27 6.70
CA ALA A 296 28.97 -12.02 8.00
C ALA A 296 30.10 -13.02 8.23
#